data_AF-A0A848ZAR1-F1
#
_entry.id   AF-A0A848ZAR1-F1
#
_cell.length_a   1.000
_cell.length_b   1.000
_cell.length_c   1.000
_cell.angle_alpha   90.00
_cell.angle_beta   90.00
_cell.angle_gamma   90.00
#
_symmetry.space_group_name_H-M   'P 1'
#
loop_
_entity.id
_entity.type
_entity.pdbx_description
1 polymer ?
#
loop_
_entity_poly.entity_id
_entity_poly.type
_entity_poly.pdbx_seq_one_letter_code
_entity_poly.pdbx_strand_id
1 'polypeptide(L)' 'MVGRRRRGAMSATTTPPLLPETAQRQASDPAVSAWVSASAGTGKTKVLTDRVLRLMLAGTAPDKILC' A
#
# COMPACT_ATOMS: atom_id res chain seq x y z
N MET A 1 44.67 22.26 11.78
CA MET A 1 43.22 22.55 11.71
C MET A 1 42.70 22.26 10.30
N VAL A 2 42.35 21.00 9.97
CA VAL A 2 41.46 20.64 8.83
C VAL A 2 40.77 19.32 9.20
N GLY A 3 39.52 19.41 9.69
CA GLY A 3 38.67 18.26 9.96
C GLY A 3 37.98 17.79 8.69
N ARG A 4 38.43 16.66 8.13
CA ARG A 4 37.83 16.03 6.94
C ARG A 4 36.52 15.36 7.35
N ARG A 5 35.39 16.07 7.24
CA ARG A 5 34.04 15.50 7.46
C ARG A 5 33.77 14.44 6.39
N ARG A 6 33.83 13.16 6.79
CA ARG A 6 33.31 12.03 6.01
C ARG A 6 31.78 12.12 6.04
N ARG A 7 31.16 12.58 4.96
CA ARG A 7 29.72 12.39 4.72
C ARG A 7 29.52 10.91 4.39
N GLY A 8 28.95 10.16 5.34
CA GLY A 8 28.49 8.80 5.10
C GLY A 8 27.44 8.80 3.99
N ALA A 9 27.70 8.01 2.95
CA ALA A 9 26.70 7.68 1.95
C ALA A 9 25.63 6.81 2.63
N MET A 10 24.50 7.43 2.93
CA MET A 10 23.26 6.72 3.23
C MET A 10 22.81 6.01 1.94
N SER A 11 23.08 4.71 1.86
CA SER A 11 22.53 3.84 0.81
C SER A 11 21.01 3.86 0.93
N ALA A 12 20.36 4.72 0.16
CA ALA A 12 18.96 4.58 -0.15
C ALA A 12 18.80 3.24 -0.89
N THR A 13 18.20 2.26 -0.21
CA THR A 13 17.64 1.09 -0.88
C THR A 13 16.50 1.62 -1.75
N THR A 14 16.80 2.03 -2.98
CA THR A 14 15.81 2.50 -3.94
C THR A 14 14.98 1.31 -4.39
N THR A 15 13.98 0.92 -3.59
CA THR A 15 12.88 0.10 -4.08
C THR A 15 12.26 0.86 -5.25
N PRO A 16 12.21 0.28 -6.46
CA PRO A 16 11.66 0.96 -7.62
C PRO A 16 10.21 1.39 -7.31
N PRO A 17 9.79 2.60 -7.72
CA PRO A 17 8.44 3.04 -7.48
C PRO A 17 7.48 2.06 -8.15
N LEU A 18 6.69 1.35 -7.33
CA LEU A 18 5.61 0.53 -7.82
C LEU A 18 4.65 1.44 -8.58
N LEU A 19 4.23 1.02 -9.78
CA LEU A 19 3.16 1.70 -10.49
C LEU A 19 1.94 1.81 -9.56
N PRO A 20 1.17 2.91 -9.61
CA PRO A 20 0.03 3.09 -8.71
C PRO A 20 -0.93 1.90 -8.71
N GLU A 21 -1.10 1.25 -9.87
CA GLU A 21 -1.93 0.07 -10.02
C GLU A 21 -1.40 -1.15 -9.25
N THR A 22 -0.08 -1.39 -9.22
CA THR A 22 0.48 -2.52 -8.47
C THR A 22 0.38 -2.31 -6.97
N ALA A 23 0.59 -1.08 -6.48
CA ALA A 23 0.38 -0.73 -5.07
C ALA A 23 -1.09 -0.87 -4.65
N GLN A 24 -2.04 -0.42 -5.49
CA GLN A 24 -3.47 -0.59 -5.23
C GLN A 24 -3.90 -2.06 -5.23
N ARG A 25 -3.38 -2.88 -6.16
CA ARG A 25 -3.64 -4.32 -6.21
C ARG A 25 -3.15 -5.06 -4.96
N GLN A 26 -2.00 -4.65 -4.43
CA GLN A 26 -1.45 -5.17 -3.18
C GLN A 26 -2.29 -4.72 -1.98
N ALA A 27 -2.68 -3.45 -1.92
CA ALA A 27 -3.49 -2.93 -0.82
C ALA A 27 -4.90 -3.56 -0.76
N SER A 28 -5.47 -3.96 -1.91
CA SER A 28 -6.76 -4.65 -1.95
C SER A 28 -6.68 -6.16 -1.71
N ASP A 29 -5.50 -6.74 -1.49
CA ASP A 29 -5.37 -8.17 -1.17
C ASP A 29 -5.84 -8.47 0.27
N PRO A 30 -6.94 -9.23 0.45
CA PRO A 30 -7.47 -9.52 1.79
C PRO A 30 -6.54 -10.34 2.68
N ALA A 31 -5.55 -11.05 2.10
CA ALA A 31 -4.62 -11.89 2.86
C ALA A 31 -3.58 -11.08 3.65
N VAL A 32 -3.43 -9.78 3.36
CA VAL A 32 -2.48 -8.90 4.04
C VAL A 32 -3.21 -7.78 4.78
N SER A 33 -2.61 -7.34 5.89
CA SER A 33 -2.96 -6.04 6.49
C SER A 33 -2.24 -4.95 5.73
N ALA A 34 -2.96 -3.90 5.34
CA ALA A 34 -2.41 -2.81 4.54
C ALA A 34 -2.69 -1.47 5.20
N TRP A 35 -1.69 -0.58 5.21
CA TRP A 35 -1.88 0.83 5.51
C TRP A 35 -1.94 1.62 4.21
N VAL A 36 -3.01 2.37 3.98
CA VAL A 36 -3.23 3.10 2.74
C VAL A 36 -3.20 4.60 3.02
N SER A 37 -2.07 5.23 2.72
CA SER A 37 -1.95 6.69 2.69
C SER A 37 -2.22 7.18 1.26
N ALA A 38 -3.28 7.95 1.07
CA ALA A 38 -3.71 8.38 -0.26
C ALA A 38 -4.41 9.74 -0.23
N SER A 39 -4.04 10.64 -1.15
CA SER A 39 -4.63 11.97 -1.29
C SER A 39 -6.06 11.93 -1.84
N ALA A 40 -6.77 13.06 -1.80
CA ALA A 40 -8.09 13.16 -2.43
C ALA A 40 -7.99 12.78 -3.93
N GLY A 41 -8.96 12.02 -4.43
CA GLY A 41 -9.00 11.60 -5.84
C GLY A 41 -8.08 10.44 -6.24
N THR A 42 -7.24 9.89 -5.36
CA THR A 42 -6.26 8.83 -5.73
C THR A 42 -6.81 7.40 -5.64
N GLY A 43 -8.14 7.21 -5.65
CA GLY A 43 -8.75 5.89 -5.78
C GLY A 43 -8.93 5.06 -4.49
N LYS A 44 -8.90 5.67 -3.28
CA LYS A 44 -9.12 4.96 -2.00
C LYS A 44 -10.42 4.13 -1.98
N THR A 45 -11.50 4.70 -2.51
CA THR A 45 -12.79 4.02 -2.62
C THR A 45 -12.67 2.76 -3.48
N LYS A 46 -11.98 2.84 -4.62
CA LYS A 46 -11.76 1.68 -5.49
C LYS A 46 -10.99 0.57 -4.77
N VAL A 47 -9.94 0.92 -4.02
CA VAL A 47 -9.16 -0.04 -3.23
C VAL A 47 -10.03 -0.75 -2.17
N LEU A 48 -10.86 0.01 -1.44
CA LEU A 48 -11.77 -0.56 -0.44
C LEU A 48 -12.84 -1.44 -1.08
N THR A 49 -13.48 -0.98 -2.16
CA THR A 49 -14.49 -1.75 -2.90
C THR A 49 -13.90 -3.06 -3.44
N ASP A 50 -12.73 -3.00 -4.09
CA ASP A 50 -12.06 -4.19 -4.62
C ASP A 50 -11.71 -5.18 -3.49
N ARG A 51 -11.30 -4.68 -2.32
CA ARG A 51 -11.00 -5.52 -1.15
C ARG A 51 -12.25 -6.22 -0.61
N VAL A 52 -13.37 -5.51 -0.48
CA VAL A 52 -14.65 -6.10 -0.06
C VAL A 52 -15.12 -7.16 -1.05
N LEU A 53 -15.05 -6.87 -2.35
CA LEU A 53 -15.40 -7.83 -3.40
C LEU A 53 -14.53 -9.09 -3.32
N ARG A 54 -13.21 -8.95 -3.12
CA ARG A 54 -12.31 -10.10 -2.95
C ARG A 54 -12.65 -10.94 -1.72
N LEU A 55 -13.02 -10.32 -0.60
CA LEU A 55 -13.48 -11.04 0.60
C LEU A 55 -14.76 -11.84 0.32
N MET A 56 -15.72 -11.24 -0.38
CA MET A 56 -16.98 -11.90 -0.74
C MET A 56 -16.74 -13.06 -1.73
N LEU A 57 -15.89 -12.85 -2.74
CA LEU A 57 -15.51 -13.90 -3.70
C LEU A 57 -14.73 -15.05 -3.03
N ALA A 58 -14.02 -14.76 -1.94
CA ALA A 58 -13.39 -15.79 -1.09
C ALA A 58 -14.38 -16.51 -0.16
N GLY A 59 -15.67 -16.18 -0.19
CA GLY A 59 -16.73 -16.82 0.60
C GLY A 59 -17.06 -16.12 1.92
N THR A 60 -16.51 -14.92 2.18
CA THR A 60 -16.85 -14.15 3.38
C THR A 60 -18.23 -13.53 3.21
N ALA A 61 -19.16 -13.86 4.11
CA ALA A 61 -20.49 -13.25 4.13
C ALA A 61 -20.39 -11.74 4.44
N PRO A 62 -21.20 -10.87 3.82
CA PRO A 62 -21.07 -9.43 3.95
C PRO A 62 -21.31 -8.93 5.39
N ASP A 63 -22.16 -9.59 6.17
CA ASP A 63 -22.39 -9.31 7.60
C ASP A 63 -21.18 -9.58 8.50
N LYS A 64 -20.14 -10.25 7.96
CA LYS A 64 -18.85 -10.46 8.64
C LYS A 64 -17.79 -9.43 8.26
N ILE A 65 -18.09 -8.50 7.34
CA ILE A 65 -17.16 -7.48 6.88
C ILE A 65 -17.52 -6.15 7.56
N LEU A 66 -16.59 -5.62 8.36
CA LEU A 66 -16.72 -4.30 8.96
C LEU A 66 -16.15 -3.24 8.00
N CYS A 67 -16.94 -2.21 7.73
CA CYS A 67 -16.60 -1.08 6.86
C CYS A 67 -16.62 0.23 7.63
#